data_AF-A0A4V6YW31-F1
#
_entry.id   AF-A0A4V6YW31-F1
#
_cell.length_a   1.000
_cell.length_b   1.000
_cell.length_c   1.000
_cell.angle_alpha   90.00
_cell.angle_beta   90.00
_cell.angle_gamma   90.00
#
_symmetry.space_group_name_H-M   'P 1'
#
loop_
_entity.id
_entity.type
_entity.pdbx_description
1 polymer ?
#
loop_
_entity_poly.entity_id
_entity_poly.type
_entity_poly.pdbx_seq_one_letter_code
_entity_poly.pdbx_strand_id
1 'polypeptide(L)'
;MNITPTSIEYQLADARLLAVDAHQHIRIDAPTPQALLAAIIDCWRRVHRRYPQHKINIALGVHGQVDPVTGVSQTMPQARWENACRTQILT
;
A
#
# COMPACT_ATOMS: atom_id res chain seq x y z
N MET A 1 6.15 -0.69 -1.69
CA MET A 1 5.09 -1.55 -1.10
C MET A 1 4.30 -2.16 -2.24
N ASN A 2 4.13 -3.48 -2.28
CA ASN A 2 3.33 -4.22 -3.26
C ASN A 2 2.02 -4.67 -2.59
N ILE A 3 0.89 -4.38 -3.22
CA ILE A 3 -0.43 -4.56 -2.59
C ILE A 3 -1.36 -5.37 -3.48
N THR A 4 -1.98 -6.37 -2.86
CA THR A 4 -3.10 -7.13 -3.39
C THR A 4 -4.28 -7.05 -2.41
N PRO A 5 -5.50 -7.40 -2.82
CA PRO A 5 -6.65 -7.56 -1.91
C PRO A 5 -6.42 -8.54 -0.76
N THR A 6 -5.45 -9.45 -0.91
CA THR A 6 -5.19 -10.56 0.00
C THR A 6 -3.86 -10.44 0.77
N SER A 7 -3.00 -9.51 0.36
CA SER A 7 -1.67 -9.34 0.96
C SER A 7 -1.13 -7.93 0.77
N ILE A 8 -0.37 -7.48 1.76
CA ILE A 8 0.46 -6.28 1.68
C ILE A 8 1.90 -6.70 1.94
N GLU A 9 2.76 -6.40 0.99
CA GLU A 9 4.19 -6.64 1.08
C GLU A 9 4.95 -5.32 1.06
N TYR A 10 5.90 -5.13 1.98
CA TYR A 10 6.70 -3.91 2.00
C TYR A 10 8.09 -4.15 2.56
N GLN A 11 9.00 -3.29 2.12
CA GLN A 11 10.36 -3.23 2.60
C GLN A 11 10.70 -1.78 2.92
N LEU A 12 11.35 -1.58 4.07
CA LEU A 12 11.92 -0.29 4.43
C LEU A 12 13.28 -0.17 3.78
N ALA A 13 13.48 0.96 3.10
CA ALA A 13 14.75 1.29 2.49
C ALA A 13 15.22 2.67 2.94
N ASP A 14 16.53 2.86 3.03
CA ASP A 14 17.14 4.15 3.31
C ASP A 14 17.15 5.05 2.06
N ALA A 15 17.73 6.25 2.19
CA ALA A 15 17.86 7.19 1.08
C ALA A 15 18.73 6.67 -0.09
N ARG A 16 19.50 5.59 0.12
CA ARG A 16 20.34 4.92 -0.89
C ARG A 16 19.64 3.67 -1.46
N LEU A 17 18.36 3.48 -1.15
CA LEU A 17 17.55 2.31 -1.53
C LEU A 17 18.07 0.98 -0.94
N LEU A 18 18.85 1.04 0.14
CA LEU A 18 19.32 -0.15 0.84
C LEU A 18 18.28 -0.58 1.88
N ALA A 19 18.04 -1.89 1.95
CA ALA A 19 17.13 -2.48 2.91
C ALA A 19 17.56 -2.17 4.35
N VAL A 20 16.68 -1.51 5.12
CA VAL A 20 16.90 -1.18 6.53
C VAL A 20 16.34 -2.27 7.45
N ASP A 21 15.35 -3.04 6.95
CA ASP A 21 14.70 -4.11 7.70
C ASP A 21 14.36 -5.27 6.76
N ALA A 22 13.99 -6.41 7.35
CA ALA A 22 13.51 -7.57 6.63
C ALA A 22 12.22 -7.24 5.85
N HIS A 23 12.07 -7.91 4.70
CA HIS A 23 10.82 -7.86 3.93
C HIS A 23 9.64 -8.29 4.79
N GLN A 24 8.60 -7.48 4.82
CA GLN A 24 7.41 -7.72 5.59
C GLN A 24 6.30 -8.21 4.67
N HIS A 25 5.62 -9.27 5.09
CA HIS A 25 4.45 -9.82 4.41
C HIS A 25 3.29 -9.87 5.40
N ILE A 26 2.22 -9.13 5.10
CA ILE A 26 0.99 -9.11 5.90
C ILE A 26 -0.12 -9.72 5.06
N ARG A 27 -0.74 -10.80 5.55
CA ARG A 27 -1.97 -11.32 4.96
C ARG A 27 -3.15 -10.46 5.40
N ILE A 28 -3.99 -10.10 4.44
CA ILE A 28 -5.23 -9.37 4.67
C ILE A 28 -6.37 -10.06 3.93
N ASP A 29 -7.60 -9.77 4.32
CA ASP A 29 -8.77 -10.03 3.49
C ASP A 29 -9.50 -8.71 3.41
N ALA A 30 -9.16 -7.89 2.42
CA ALA A 30 -9.98 -6.74 2.11
C ALA A 30 -11.14 -7.29 1.27
N PRO A 31 -12.43 -7.14 1.68
CA PRO A 31 -13.59 -7.47 0.85
C PRO A 31 -14.10 -6.27 0.04
N THR A 32 -13.53 -5.08 0.25
CA THR A 32 -13.88 -3.84 -0.46
C THR A 32 -12.63 -2.98 -0.69
N PRO A 33 -12.69 -2.06 -1.67
CA PRO A 33 -11.69 -1.01 -1.84
C PRO A 33 -11.33 -0.25 -0.56
N GLN A 34 -12.35 0.12 0.22
CA GLN A 34 -12.17 0.90 1.44
C GLN A 34 -11.47 0.08 2.53
N ALA A 35 -11.75 -1.22 2.61
CA ALA A 35 -11.04 -2.12 3.51
C ALA A 35 -9.55 -2.24 3.14
N LEU A 36 -9.24 -2.26 1.84
CA LEU A 36 -7.86 -2.27 1.36
C LEU A 36 -7.13 -0.96 1.75
N LEU A 37 -7.76 0.19 1.54
CA LEU A 37 -7.21 1.49 1.94
C LEU A 37 -6.96 1.57 3.45
N ALA A 38 -7.92 1.09 4.26
CA ALA A 38 -7.75 1.04 5.71
C ALA A 38 -6.55 0.17 6.11
N ALA A 39 -6.38 -0.99 5.48
CA ALA A 39 -5.24 -1.87 5.72
C ALA A 39 -3.89 -1.22 5.36
N ILE A 40 -3.82 -0.47 4.26
CA ILE A 40 -2.63 0.28 3.86
C ILE A 40 -2.31 1.38 4.89
N ILE A 41 -3.31 2.16 5.30
CA ILE A 41 -3.15 3.23 6.30
C ILE A 41 -2.66 2.66 7.62
N ASP A 42 -3.23 1.56 8.08
CA ASP A 42 -2.81 0.92 9.33
C ASP A 42 -1.39 0.36 9.23
N CYS A 43 -1.00 -0.15 8.07
CA CYS A 43 0.37 -0.55 7.80
C CYS A 43 1.34 0.63 7.91
N TRP A 44 1.02 1.76 7.27
CA TRP A 44 1.84 2.97 7.37
C TRP A 44 1.92 3.49 8.80
N ARG A 45 0.81 3.55 9.53
CA ARG A 45 0.78 3.98 10.94
C ARG A 45 1.65 3.10 11.83
N ARG A 46 1.73 1.78 11.57
CA ARG A 46 2.62 0.88 12.31
C ARG A 46 4.09 1.24 12.07
N VAL A 47 4.46 1.45 10.80
CA VAL A 47 5.82 1.84 10.41
C VAL A 47 6.18 3.21 10.97
N HIS A 48 5.31 4.20 10.83
CA HIS A 48 5.54 5.56 11.34
C HIS A 48 5.71 5.60 12.87
N ARG A 49 4.94 4.79 13.61
CA ARG A 49 5.11 4.64 15.06
C ARG A 49 6.48 4.09 15.46
N ARG A 50 7.10 3.26 14.61
CA ARG A 50 8.44 2.71 14.85
C ARG A 50 9.56 3.73 14.55
N TYR A 51 9.29 4.71 13.69
CA TYR A 51 10.25 5.74 13.29
C TYR A 51 9.64 7.16 13.35
N PRO A 52 9.21 7.63 14.54
CA PRO A 52 8.42 8.86 14.67
C PRO A 52 9.18 10.15 14.29
N GLN A 53 10.51 10.11 14.28
CA GLN A 53 11.37 11.26 13.97
C GLN A 53 11.87 11.27 12.52
N HIS A 54 11.54 10.25 11.72
CA HIS A 54 12.06 10.12 10.35
C HIS A 54 10.96 10.43 9.34
N LYS A 55 11.29 11.23 8.32
CA LYS A 55 10.42 11.43 7.16
C LYS A 55 10.50 10.19 6.27
N ILE A 56 9.45 9.39 6.24
CA ILE A 56 9.36 8.15 5.45
C ILE A 56 8.53 8.44 4.21
N ASN A 57 9.15 8.38 3.04
CA ASN A 57 8.43 8.48 1.76
C ASN A 57 7.86 7.10 1.40
N ILE A 58 6.59 7.05 0.98
CA ILE A 58 5.93 5.80 0.59
C ILE A 58 5.89 5.70 -0.93
N ALA A 59 6.46 4.63 -1.47
CA ALA A 59 6.22 4.21 -2.85
C ALA A 59 5.19 3.07 -2.87
N LEU A 60 4.05 3.33 -3.52
CA LEU A 60 2.93 2.40 -3.60
C LEU A 60 2.86 1.75 -4.99
N GLY A 61 3.07 0.44 -5.05
CA GLY A 61 2.79 -0.39 -6.21
C GLY A 61 1.46 -1.11 -5.99
N VAL A 62 0.42 -0.69 -6.70
CA VAL A 62 -0.90 -1.34 -6.67
C VAL A 62 -1.00 -2.21 -7.91
N HIS A 63 -1.26 -3.51 -7.74
CA HIS A 63 -1.38 -4.44 -8.86
C HIS A 63 -2.77 -4.30 -9.51
N GLY A 64 -2.93 -3.27 -10.34
CA GLY A 64 -4.14 -2.92 -11.08
C GLY A 64 -3.90 -1.74 -12.01
N GLN A 65 -4.76 -1.52 -13.01
CA GLN A 65 -4.68 -0.31 -13.82
C GLN A 65 -4.97 0.89 -12.92
N VAL A 66 -4.03 1.80 -12.75
CA VAL A 66 -4.21 3.03 -11.96
C VAL A 66 -4.33 4.19 -12.92
N ASP A 67 -5.41 4.96 -12.78
CA ASP A 67 -5.59 6.22 -13.49
C ASP A 67 -4.48 7.20 -13.06
N PRO A 68 -3.61 7.64 -13.98
CA PRO A 68 -2.45 8.46 -13.63
C PRO A 68 -2.83 9.88 -13.21
N VAL A 69 -4.04 10.35 -13.49
CA VAL A 69 -4.53 11.69 -13.14
C VAL A 69 -5.18 11.69 -11.76
N THR A 70 -5.93 10.64 -11.44
CA THR A 70 -6.75 10.58 -10.21
C THR A 70 -6.20 9.66 -9.12
N GLY A 71 -5.23 8.80 -9.44
CA GLY A 71 -4.69 7.78 -8.53
C GLY A 71 -5.66 6.62 -8.23
N VAL A 72 -6.81 6.58 -8.92
CA VAL A 72 -7.82 5.54 -8.76
C VAL A 72 -7.38 4.26 -9.45
N SER A 73 -7.34 3.14 -8.73
CA SER A 73 -7.21 1.83 -9.35
C SER A 73 -8.53 1.45 -10.03
N GLN A 74 -8.53 1.39 -11.35
CA GLN A 74 -9.69 1.13 -12.20
C GLN A 74 -10.07 -0.35 -12.20
N THR A 75 -9.10 -1.27 -12.14
CA THR A 75 -9.35 -2.72 -12.08
C THR A 75 -8.23 -3.43 -11.35
N MET A 76 -8.59 -4.27 -10.37
CA MET A 76 -7.67 -5.08 -9.58
C MET A 76 -8.04 -6.56 -9.80
N PRO A 77 -7.36 -7.32 -10.68
CA PRO A 77 -7.84 -8.63 -11.16
C PRO A 77 -8.04 -9.68 -10.06
N GLN A 78 -7.35 -9.51 -8.93
CA GLN A 78 -7.43 -10.41 -7.78
C GLN A 78 -8.50 -10.00 -6.75
N ALA A 79 -9.20 -8.89 -7.00
CA ALA A 79 -10.26 -8.42 -6.11
C ALA A 79 -11.56 -9.13 -6.43
N ARG A 80 -12.33 -9.45 -5.38
CA ARG A 80 -13.67 -10.02 -5.49
C ARG A 80 -14.74 -8.96 -5.84
N TRP A 81 -14.36 -7.69 -5.93
CA TRP A 81 -15.25 -6.57 -6.23
C TRP A 81 -14.98 -5.99 -7.62
N GLU A 82 -16.06 -5.56 -8.26
CA GLU A 82 -16.04 -4.91 -9.57
C GLU A 82 -15.74 -3.40 -9.48
N ASN A 83 -15.78 -2.83 -8.27
CA ASN A 83 -15.68 -1.38 -8.03
C ASN A 83 -14.23 -0.88 -7.98
N ALA A 84 -13.97 0.26 -8.63
CA ALA A 84 -12.69 0.94 -8.61
C ALA A 84 -12.27 1.37 -7.20
N CYS A 85 -10.98 1.25 -6.89
CA CYS A 85 -10.41 1.59 -5.60
C CYS A 85 -9.70 2.95 -5.67
N ARG A 86 -10.31 3.99 -5.08
CA ARG A 86 -9.72 5.34 -5.08
C ARG A 86 -8.59 5.44 -4.07
N THR A 87 -7.35 5.28 -4.54
CA THR A 87 -6.14 5.47 -3.74
C THR A 87 -5.69 6.91 -3.87
N GLN A 88 -5.97 7.76 -2.88
CA GLN A 88 -5.37 9.09 -2.85
C GLN A 88 -3.92 8.94 -2.38
N ILE A 89 -2.97 9.20 -3.28
CA ILE A 89 -1.55 9.29 -2.91
C ILE A 89 -1.41 10.52 -2.03
N LEU A 90 -1.21 10.31 -0.73
CA LEU A 90 -0.87 11.37 0.21
C LEU A 90 0.64 11.63 0.06
N THR A 91 1.00 12.71 -0.63
CA THR A 91 2.37 13.27 -0.69
C THR A 91 2.73 14.01 0.59
#